data_AF-A0A8R1DRP4-F1
#
_entry.id   AF-A0A8R1DRP4-F1
#
_cell.length_a   1.000
_cell.length_b   1.000
_cell.length_c   1.000
_cell.angle_alpha   90.00
_cell.angle_beta   90.00
_cell.angle_gamma   90.00
#
_symmetry.space_group_name_H-M   'P 1'
#
loop_
_entity.id
_entity.type
_entity.pdbx_description
1 polymer ?
#
loop_
_entity_poly.entity_id
_entity_poly.type
_entity_poly.pdbx_seq_one_letter_code
_entity_poly.pdbx_strand_id
1 'polypeptide(L)'
;MKGSNYNPGALVLAIYQGNWAFGGFTTLNYGSEEIEIVNFQKTLPRASLGGLIISAVIYVLVNVSYFAILTPQEIIDSSAVATTFIQRTVGNGPAFAVPAVVGFLLIGTLNGDVFSWS
;
A
#
# COMPACT_ATOMS: atom_id res chain seq x y z
N MET A 1 -23.40 -12.75 -5.65
CA MET A 1 -23.27 -11.35 -5.19
C MET A 1 -24.06 -11.19 -3.90
N LYS A 2 -23.47 -11.58 -2.76
CA LYS A 2 -24.14 -11.60 -1.45
C LYS A 2 -23.14 -11.00 -0.46
N GLY A 3 -23.41 -9.80 0.06
CA GLY A 3 -22.52 -9.08 0.98
C GLY A 3 -22.08 -7.68 0.55
N SER A 4 -22.36 -7.24 -0.67
CA SER A 4 -22.02 -5.88 -1.12
C SER A 4 -22.95 -4.84 -0.48
N ASN A 5 -22.39 -3.97 0.35
CA ASN A 5 -23.12 -2.86 0.96
C ASN A 5 -23.06 -1.65 0.02
N TYR A 6 -24.13 -1.41 -0.74
CA TYR A 6 -24.26 -0.30 -1.69
C TYR A 6 -24.67 1.02 -1.04
N ASN A 7 -24.63 1.10 0.30
CA ASN A 7 -24.88 2.34 1.00
C ASN A 7 -23.85 3.39 0.54
N PRO A 8 -24.28 4.59 0.09
CA PRO A 8 -23.38 5.65 -0.36
C PRO A 8 -22.21 5.90 0.59
N GLY A 9 -22.43 5.80 1.91
CA GLY A 9 -21.36 5.95 2.90
C GLY A 9 -20.27 4.88 2.82
N ALA A 10 -20.63 3.62 2.55
CA ALA A 10 -19.66 2.53 2.40
C ALA A 10 -18.83 2.67 1.11
N LEU A 11 -19.44 3.15 0.04
CA LEU A 11 -18.74 3.45 -1.22
C LEU A 11 -17.75 4.60 -1.04
N VAL A 12 -18.16 5.68 -0.35
CA VAL A 12 -17.26 6.81 -0.07
C VAL A 12 -16.09 6.38 0.81
N LEU A 13 -16.32 5.56 1.84
CA LEU A 13 -15.25 5.01 2.68
C LEU A 13 -14.27 4.13 1.89
N ALA A 14 -14.77 3.30 0.98
CA ALA A 14 -13.92 2.46 0.13
C ALA A 14 -13.04 3.30 -0.80
N ILE A 15 -13.61 4.36 -1.41
CA ILE A 15 -12.86 5.30 -2.24
C ILE A 15 -11.85 6.09 -1.40
N TYR A 16 -12.20 6.48 -0.17
CA TYR A 16 -11.31 7.20 0.73
C TYR A 16 -10.11 6.35 1.16
N GLN A 17 -10.35 5.10 1.57
CA GLN A 17 -9.29 4.12 1.88
C GLN A 17 -8.39 3.86 0.67
N GLY A 18 -9.00 3.75 -0.53
CA GLY A 18 -8.26 3.65 -1.79
C GLY A 18 -7.39 4.87 -2.05
N ASN A 19 -7.94 6.08 -1.91
CA ASN A 19 -7.20 7.33 -2.10
C ASN A 19 -6.03 7.46 -1.12
N TRP A 20 -6.21 7.04 0.14
CA TRP A 20 -5.14 7.01 1.13
C TRP A 20 -4.00 6.04 0.73
N ALA A 21 -4.32 4.87 0.18
CA ALA A 21 -3.33 3.91 -0.31
C ALA A 21 -2.51 4.39 -1.53
N PHE A 22 -3.03 5.36 -2.29
CA PHE A 22 -2.33 6.04 -3.40
C PHE A 22 -1.85 7.46 -3.03
N GLY A 23 -1.99 7.87 -1.76
CA GLY A 23 -1.50 9.14 -1.24
C GLY A 23 0.03 9.15 -1.13
N GLY A 24 0.66 10.30 -1.33
CA GLY A 24 2.12 10.46 -1.24
C GLY A 24 2.75 11.29 -2.37
N PHE A 25 2.00 11.61 -3.42
CA PHE A 25 2.47 12.50 -4.50
C PHE A 25 2.81 13.91 -4.00
N THR A 26 2.17 14.38 -2.93
CA THR A 26 2.44 15.68 -2.31
C THR A 26 3.78 15.69 -1.58
N THR A 27 4.18 14.59 -0.95
CA THR A 27 5.48 14.43 -0.28
C THR A 27 6.65 14.49 -1.28
N LEU A 28 6.44 13.96 -2.49
CA LEU A 28 7.43 14.07 -3.57
C LEU A 28 7.67 15.53 -4.00
N ASN A 29 6.67 16.42 -3.86
CA ASN A 29 6.84 17.83 -4.20
C ASN A 29 7.85 18.53 -3.28
N TYR A 30 7.88 18.19 -1.97
CA TYR A 30 8.80 18.78 -0.99
C TYR A 30 10.25 18.34 -1.21
N GLY A 31 10.50 17.04 -1.39
CA GLY A 31 11.87 16.54 -1.69
C GLY A 31 12.38 16.99 -3.06
N SER A 32 11.49 17.40 -3.96
CA SER A 32 11.84 17.89 -5.28
C SER A 32 12.21 19.38 -5.32
N GLU A 33 11.97 20.16 -4.25
CA GLU A 33 12.54 21.51 -4.10
C GLU A 33 14.06 21.46 -3.83
N GLU A 34 14.57 20.40 -3.18
CA GLU A 34 16.01 20.19 -2.93
C GLU A 34 16.78 19.61 -4.13
N ILE A 35 16.09 18.91 -5.04
CA ILE A 35 16.73 18.28 -6.20
C ILE A 35 16.51 19.19 -7.41
N GLU A 36 17.58 19.80 -7.91
CA GLU A 36 17.58 20.63 -9.13
C GLU A 36 17.31 19.75 -10.38
N ILE A 37 16.07 19.28 -10.55
CA ILE A 37 15.69 18.40 -11.66
C ILE A 37 15.53 19.25 -12.92
N VAL A 38 16.42 19.03 -13.89
CA VAL A 38 16.30 19.57 -15.25
C VAL A 38 14.94 19.15 -15.83
N ASN A 39 14.04 20.11 -16.02
CA ASN A 39 12.63 19.95 -16.43
C ASN A 39 11.66 19.37 -15.37
N PHE A 40 11.73 19.85 -14.13
CA PHE A 40 10.77 19.60 -13.05
C PHE A 40 9.31 19.47 -13.50
N GLN A 41 8.79 20.42 -14.28
CA GLN A 41 7.38 20.46 -14.72
C GLN A 41 6.93 19.24 -15.53
N LYS A 42 7.84 18.49 -16.16
CA LYS A 42 7.52 17.30 -16.96
C LYS A 42 7.95 16.01 -16.28
N THR A 43 9.04 16.05 -15.52
CA THR A 43 9.60 14.86 -14.86
C THR A 43 8.78 14.47 -13.63
N LEU A 44 8.32 15.45 -12.85
CA LEU A 44 7.49 15.23 -11.66
C LEU A 44 6.18 14.46 -11.98
N PRO A 45 5.31 14.92 -12.89
CA PRO A 45 4.07 14.19 -13.18
C PRO A 45 4.33 12.81 -13.80
N ARG A 46 5.43 12.62 -14.54
CA ARG A 46 5.81 11.31 -15.10
C ARG A 46 6.28 10.35 -14.01
N ALA A 47 7.08 10.83 -13.06
CA ALA A 47 7.54 10.03 -11.93
C ALA A 47 6.38 9.63 -11.01
N SER A 48 5.49 10.57 -10.69
CA SER A 48 4.29 10.29 -9.90
C SER A 48 3.36 9.31 -10.60
N LEU A 49 3.07 9.53 -11.89
CA LEU A 49 2.21 8.62 -12.65
C LEU A 49 2.83 7.22 -12.80
N GLY A 50 4.15 7.15 -13.03
CA GLY A 50 4.90 5.89 -13.05
C GLY A 50 4.81 5.15 -11.71
N GLY A 51 5.04 5.85 -10.60
CA GLY A 51 4.89 5.30 -9.25
C GLY A 51 3.47 4.78 -8.99
N LEU A 52 2.45 5.55 -9.37
CA LEU A 52 1.05 5.14 -9.23
C LEU A 52 0.72 3.87 -10.03
N ILE A 53 1.18 3.79 -11.29
CA ILE A 53 0.96 2.60 -12.14
C ILE A 53 1.67 1.38 -11.56
N ILE A 54 2.94 1.53 -11.16
CA ILE A 54 3.72 0.43 -10.57
C ILE A 54 3.05 -0.06 -9.29
N SER A 55 2.66 0.85 -8.40
CA SER A 55 1.93 0.50 -7.17
C SER A 55 0.63 -0.22 -7.49
N ALA A 56 -0.17 0.28 -8.45
CA ALA A 56 -1.42 -0.36 -8.84
C ALA A 56 -1.20 -1.80 -9.34
N VAL A 57 -0.18 -2.02 -10.18
CA VAL A 57 0.17 -3.36 -10.67
C VAL A 57 0.59 -4.27 -9.51
N ILE A 58 1.43 -3.79 -8.59
CA ILE A 58 1.85 -4.54 -7.40
C ILE A 58 0.64 -4.92 -6.54
N TYR A 59 -0.28 -3.98 -6.28
CA TYR A 59 -1.50 -4.24 -5.52
C TYR A 59 -2.34 -5.35 -6.16
N VAL A 60 -2.53 -5.30 -7.48
CA VAL A 60 -3.27 -6.34 -8.21
C VAL A 60 -2.56 -7.70 -8.07
N LEU A 61 -1.24 -7.74 -8.28
CA LEU A 61 -0.46 -8.96 -8.17
C LEU A 61 -0.50 -9.57 -6.76
N VAL A 62 -0.45 -8.74 -5.71
CA VAL A 62 -0.58 -9.18 -4.31
C VAL A 62 -1.97 -9.76 -4.02
N ASN A 63 -3.03 -9.13 -4.54
CA ASN A 63 -4.37 -9.69 -4.40
C ASN A 63 -4.49 -11.04 -5.12
N VAL A 64 -3.94 -11.15 -6.33
CA VAL A 64 -3.91 -12.42 -7.09
C VAL A 64 -3.13 -13.49 -6.33
N SER A 65 -1.98 -13.17 -5.73
CA SER A 65 -1.20 -14.14 -4.97
C SER A 65 -1.94 -14.62 -3.72
N TYR A 66 -2.66 -13.74 -3.02
CA TYR A 66 -3.50 -14.13 -1.88
C TYR A 66 -4.60 -15.12 -2.30
N PHE A 67 -5.33 -14.85 -3.38
CA PHE A 67 -6.37 -15.77 -3.84
C PHE A 67 -5.84 -17.08 -4.42
N ALA A 68 -4.59 -17.12 -4.87
CA ALA A 68 -3.98 -18.36 -5.36
C ALA A 68 -3.67 -19.37 -4.24
N ILE A 69 -3.47 -18.90 -3.01
CA ILE A 69 -2.96 -19.71 -1.91
C ILE A 69 -3.94 -19.83 -0.74
N LEU A 70 -4.72 -18.79 -0.45
CA LEU A 70 -5.64 -18.74 0.69
C LEU A 70 -7.09 -18.94 0.24
N THR A 71 -7.87 -19.62 1.07
CA THR A 71 -9.32 -19.70 0.87
C THR A 71 -9.99 -18.37 1.25
N PRO A 72 -11.14 -18.00 0.66
CA PRO A 72 -11.84 -16.76 1.00
C PRO A 72 -12.20 -16.64 2.48
N GLN A 73 -12.47 -17.77 3.13
CA GLN A 73 -12.75 -17.85 4.57
C GLN A 73 -11.52 -17.43 5.40
N GLU A 74 -10.34 -17.98 5.07
CA GLU A 74 -9.08 -17.65 5.74
C GLU A 74 -8.68 -16.18 5.55
N ILE A 75 -8.99 -15.57 4.40
CA ILE A 75 -8.73 -14.13 4.16
C ILE A 75 -9.59 -13.25 5.06
N ILE A 76 -10.88 -13.60 5.24
CA ILE A 76 -11.82 -12.82 6.05
C ILE A 76 -11.56 -12.98 7.55
N ASP A 77 -11.20 -14.19 7.99
CA ASP A 77 -10.94 -14.48 9.41
C ASP A 77 -9.52 -14.07 9.87
N SER A 78 -8.62 -13.71 8.94
CA SER A 78 -7.25 -13.30 9.27
C SER A 78 -7.15 -11.84 9.70
N SER A 79 -6.57 -11.59 10.87
CA SER A 79 -6.21 -10.23 11.33
C SER A 79 -5.08 -9.60 10.51
N ALA A 80 -4.19 -10.41 9.92
CA ALA A 80 -3.11 -9.96 9.06
C ALA A 80 -2.90 -10.95 7.90
N VAL A 81 -3.55 -10.67 6.75
CA VAL A 81 -3.53 -11.54 5.55
C VAL A 81 -2.11 -11.87 5.08
N ALA A 82 -1.19 -10.92 5.16
CA ALA A 82 0.22 -11.12 4.79
C ALA A 82 0.95 -12.14 5.68
N THR A 83 0.66 -12.15 6.99
CA THR A 83 1.26 -13.10 7.93
C THR A 83 0.71 -14.51 7.69
N THR A 84 -0.61 -14.64 7.53
CA THR A 84 -1.26 -15.93 7.21
C THR A 84 -0.77 -16.50 5.88
N PHE A 85 -0.55 -15.64 4.87
CA PHE A 85 0.02 -16.02 3.59
C PHE A 85 1.44 -16.60 3.72
N ILE A 86 2.31 -15.93 4.50
CA ILE A 86 3.69 -16.39 4.70
C ILE A 86 3.75 -17.68 5.53
N GLN A 87 2.85 -17.83 6.52
CA GLN A 87 2.71 -19.10 7.26
C GLN A 87 2.35 -20.26 6.34
N ARG A 88 1.43 -20.05 5.39
CA ARG A 88 0.99 -21.08 4.44
C ARG A 88 2.03 -21.41 3.35
N THR A 89 2.87 -20.45 2.95
CA THR A 89 3.82 -20.62 1.83
C THR A 89 5.21 -21.07 2.27
N VAL A 90 5.76 -20.45 3.31
CA VAL A 90 7.17 -20.64 3.72
C VAL A 90 7.27 -21.28 5.11
N GLY A 91 6.18 -21.26 5.90
CA GLY A 91 6.10 -21.85 7.23
C GLY A 91 6.21 -20.84 8.36
N ASN A 92 6.10 -21.32 9.61
CA ASN A 92 5.97 -20.46 10.79
C ASN A 92 7.22 -19.65 11.15
N GLY A 93 8.41 -20.03 10.68
CA GLY A 93 9.67 -19.31 10.95
C GLY A 93 9.67 -17.87 10.41
N PRO A 94 9.58 -17.66 9.09
CA PRO A 94 9.57 -16.32 8.50
C PRO A 94 8.30 -15.52 8.79
N ALA A 95 7.18 -16.18 9.09
CA ALA A 95 5.94 -15.50 9.47
C ALA A 95 6.08 -14.62 10.72
N PHE A 96 6.94 -15.01 11.67
CA PHE A 96 7.20 -14.22 12.87
C PHE A 96 7.95 -12.91 12.57
N ALA A 97 8.70 -12.85 11.46
CA ALA A 97 9.42 -11.64 11.06
C ALA A 97 8.52 -10.61 10.34
N VAL A 98 7.37 -11.02 9.82
CA VAL A 98 6.46 -10.14 9.05
C VAL A 98 6.02 -8.91 9.85
N PRO A 99 5.54 -9.03 11.10
CA PRO A 99 5.13 -7.87 11.89
C PRO A 99 6.31 -6.92 12.19
N ALA A 100 7.52 -7.45 12.37
CA ALA A 100 8.71 -6.64 12.61
C ALA A 100 9.10 -5.82 11.38
N VAL A 101 9.04 -6.42 10.19
CA VAL A 101 9.27 -5.72 8.91
C VAL A 101 8.21 -4.65 8.69
N VAL A 102 6.93 -4.97 8.92
CA VAL A 102 5.83 -3.99 8.83
C VAL A 102 6.05 -2.85 9.83
N GLY A 103 6.45 -3.14 11.06
CA GLY A 103 6.78 -2.12 12.06
C GLY A 103 7.90 -1.19 11.62
N PHE A 104 8.98 -1.73 11.02
CA PHE A 104 10.07 -0.93 10.48
C PHE A 104 9.62 -0.02 9.33
N LEU A 105 8.78 -0.52 8.42
CA LEU A 105 8.19 0.27 7.33
C LEU A 105 7.30 1.40 7.86
N LEU A 106 6.53 1.15 8.92
CA LEU A 106 5.71 2.18 9.57
C LEU A 106 6.57 3.27 10.23
N ILE A 107 7.67 2.89 10.89
CA ILE A 107 8.63 3.87 11.43
C ILE A 107 9.24 4.70 10.30
N GLY A 108 9.60 4.06 9.18
CA GLY A 108 10.11 4.77 8.00
C GLY A 108 9.10 5.77 7.43
N THR A 109 7.83 5.38 7.36
CA THR A 109 6.74 6.26 6.91
C THR A 109 6.55 7.45 7.87
N LEU A 110 6.52 7.20 9.17
CA LEU A 110 6.42 8.24 10.19
C LEU A 110 7.60 9.24 10.13
N ASN A 111 8.82 8.76 9.90
CA ASN A 111 9.98 9.64 9.73
C ASN A 111 9.84 10.53 8.47
N GLY A 112 9.36 9.97 7.36
CA GLY A 112 9.10 10.72 6.14
C GLY A 112 8.00 11.78 6.31
N ASP A 113 6.94 11.43 7.05
CA ASP A 113 5.86 12.36 7.39
C ASP A 113 6.37 13.49 8.28
N VAL A 114 7.13 13.19 9.34
CA VAL A 114 7.72 14.22 10.22
C VAL A 114 8.59 15.20 9.43
N PHE A 115 9.43 14.70 8.52
CA PHE A 115 10.30 15.54 7.69
C PHE A 115 9.53 16.41 6.70
N SER A 116 8.38 15.94 6.19
CA SER A 116 7.57 16.70 5.23
C SER A 116 6.77 17.83 5.88
N TRP A 117 6.52 17.75 7.19
CA TRP A 117 5.75 18.72 7.96
C TRP A 117 6.63 19.70 8.74
N SER A 118 7.94 19.45 8.82
CA SER A 118 8.96 20.32 9.44
C SER A 118 9.57 21.27 8.43
#